data_AF-A0AA35W8B9-F1
#
_entry.id   AF-A0AA35W8B9-F1
#
_cell.length_a   1.000
_cell.length_b   1.000
_cell.length_c   1.000
_cell.angle_alpha   90.00
_cell.angle_beta   90.00
_cell.angle_gamma   90.00
#
_symmetry.space_group_name_H-M   'P 1'
#
loop_
_entity.id
_entity.type
_entity.pdbx_description
1 polymer ?
#
loop_
_entity_poly.entity_id
_entity_poly.type
_entity_poly.pdbx_seq_one_letter_code
_entity_poly.pdbx_strand_id
1 'polypeptide(L)'
;MTSFIKVGKFYELYHMDAVIGVQELGLAFMRGDFAHSGFPEIAFGRYSESLVQKGYKVGRVEQTETPQMMDARCKQMATPTRHDKVVRREICSIVTKGTRTPSFSEGVESESDSAFLLAIKEKAGDTANESIYGVCFIDTSIGQFHVSWTIAIAVKPVPETCFSSWASSMTTDNPLD
;
A
#
# COMPACT_ATOMS: atom_id res chain seq x y z
N MET A 1 -9.08 -2.34 -1.17
CA MET A 1 -8.12 -1.82 -0.17
C MET A 1 -8.74 -2.13 1.17
N THR A 2 -8.02 -2.81 2.04
CA THR A 2 -8.49 -3.19 3.38
C THR A 2 -8.08 -2.11 4.36
N SER A 3 -9.03 -1.56 5.10
CA SER A 3 -8.80 -0.43 5.99
C SER A 3 -8.69 -0.91 7.44
N PHE A 4 -7.58 -0.58 8.08
CA PHE A 4 -7.39 -0.76 9.52
C PHE A 4 -7.70 0.57 10.20
N ILE A 5 -8.81 0.63 10.93
CA ILE A 5 -9.31 1.87 11.52
C ILE A 5 -9.00 1.91 13.00
N LYS A 6 -8.18 2.87 13.42
CA LYS A 6 -7.83 3.01 14.83
C LYS A 6 -9.01 3.46 15.67
N VAL A 7 -9.32 2.68 16.71
CA VAL A 7 -10.32 2.97 17.72
C VAL A 7 -9.68 2.76 19.09
N GLY A 8 -9.15 3.85 19.67
CA GLY A 8 -8.41 3.78 20.92
C GLY A 8 -7.10 3.00 20.74
N LYS A 9 -6.96 1.88 21.45
CA LYS A 9 -5.77 1.01 21.42
C LYS A 9 -5.88 -0.19 20.46
N PHE A 10 -6.87 -0.17 19.58
CA PHE A 10 -7.16 -1.25 18.64
C PHE A 10 -7.24 -0.72 17.21
N TYR A 11 -6.92 -1.59 16.26
CA TYR A 11 -7.34 -1.44 14.88
C TYR A 11 -8.55 -2.34 14.65
N GLU A 12 -9.61 -1.73 14.14
CA GLU A 12 -10.88 -2.36 13.82
C GLU A 12 -11.06 -2.44 12.29
N LEU A 13 -11.71 -3.50 11.85
CA LEU A 13 -12.10 -3.76 10.47
C LEU A 13 -13.61 -3.97 10.44
N TYR A 14 -14.29 -3.39 9.45
CA TYR A 14 -15.73 -3.44 9.33
C TYR A 14 -16.18 -4.04 8.00
N HIS A 15 -17.34 -4.70 8.01
CA HIS A 15 -17.99 -5.25 6.83
C HIS A 15 -17.04 -6.17 6.04
N MET A 16 -16.79 -5.85 4.76
CA MET A 16 -15.93 -6.65 3.88
C MET A 16 -14.50 -6.79 4.41
N ASP A 17 -13.99 -5.76 5.09
CA ASP A 17 -12.65 -5.80 5.67
C ASP A 17 -12.59 -6.74 6.87
N ALA A 18 -13.67 -6.83 7.66
CA ALA A 18 -13.77 -7.79 8.76
C ALA A 18 -13.76 -9.24 8.25
N VAL A 19 -14.46 -9.51 7.14
CA VAL A 19 -14.44 -10.84 6.51
C VAL A 19 -13.02 -11.22 6.07
N ILE A 20 -12.29 -10.28 5.45
CA ILE A 20 -10.87 -10.47 5.11
C ILE A 20 -10.04 -10.73 6.37
N GLY A 21 -10.25 -9.95 7.45
CA GLY A 21 -9.55 -10.14 8.72
C GLY A 21 -9.75 -11.53 9.32
N VAL A 22 -10.97 -12.07 9.27
CA VAL A 22 -11.25 -13.43 9.76
C VAL A 22 -10.61 -14.48 8.86
N GLN A 23 -10.82 -14.40 7.56
CA GLN A 23 -10.36 -15.40 6.59
C GLN A 23 -8.84 -15.41 6.44
N GLU A 24 -8.21 -14.25 6.34
CA GLU A 24 -6.80 -14.12 5.99
C GLU A 24 -5.89 -14.00 7.20
N LEU A 25 -6.39 -13.44 8.32
CA LEU A 25 -5.58 -13.16 9.50
C LEU A 25 -5.97 -14.01 10.71
N GLY A 26 -7.01 -14.85 10.60
CA GLY A 26 -7.49 -15.69 11.68
C GLY A 26 -8.08 -14.91 12.85
N LEU A 27 -8.57 -13.68 12.59
CA LEU A 27 -9.30 -12.92 13.61
C LEU A 27 -10.65 -13.58 13.89
N ALA A 28 -11.25 -13.24 15.03
CA ALA A 28 -12.61 -13.62 15.35
C ALA A 28 -13.57 -12.45 15.09
N PHE A 29 -14.79 -12.74 14.64
CA PHE A 29 -15.85 -11.75 14.65
C PHE A 29 -16.20 -11.35 16.09
N MET A 30 -16.30 -10.05 16.33
CA MET A 30 -16.84 -9.49 17.55
C MET A 30 -18.37 -9.56 17.52
N ARG A 31 -18.99 -9.62 18.70
CA ARG A 31 -20.45 -9.64 18.83
C ARG A 31 -21.04 -8.31 18.34
N GLY A 32 -22.03 -8.38 17.44
CA GLY A 32 -22.75 -7.22 16.93
C GLY A 32 -23.65 -7.57 15.75
N ASP A 33 -24.35 -6.58 15.22
CA ASP A 33 -25.31 -6.75 14.11
C ASP A 33 -24.65 -6.77 12.73
N PHE A 34 -23.35 -6.50 12.66
CA PHE A 34 -22.58 -6.44 11.43
C PHE A 34 -21.21 -7.10 11.61
N ALA A 35 -20.60 -7.51 10.49
CA ALA A 35 -19.27 -8.08 10.47
C ALA A 35 -18.25 -7.06 11.00
N HIS A 36 -17.65 -7.39 12.14
CA HIS A 36 -16.69 -6.55 12.84
C HIS A 36 -15.62 -7.44 13.45
N SER A 37 -14.35 -7.08 13.29
CA SER A 37 -13.20 -7.76 13.90
C SER A 37 -12.10 -6.73 14.18
N GLY A 38 -11.10 -7.08 14.98
CA GLY A 38 -10.01 -6.17 15.28
C GLY A 38 -8.88 -6.82 16.08
N PHE A 39 -7.81 -6.06 16.26
CA PHE A 39 -6.61 -6.49 16.97
C PHE A 39 -5.92 -5.31 17.68
N PRO A 40 -5.11 -5.55 18.72
CA PRO A 40 -4.44 -4.48 19.46
C PRO A 40 -3.39 -3.77 18.60
N GLU A 41 -3.20 -2.47 18.82
CA GLU A 41 -2.29 -1.60 18.04
C GLU A 41 -0.88 -2.19 17.85
N ILE A 42 -0.33 -2.83 18.87
CA ILE A 42 1.00 -3.44 18.83
C ILE A 42 1.14 -4.55 17.79
N ALA A 43 0.02 -5.17 17.37
CA ALA A 43 0.01 -6.23 16.37
C ALA A 43 -0.12 -5.69 14.92
N PHE A 44 -0.17 -4.37 14.72
CA PHE A 44 -0.33 -3.75 13.40
C PHE A 44 0.68 -4.27 12.39
N GLY A 45 1.97 -4.21 12.68
CA GLY A 45 3.02 -4.61 11.73
C GLY A 45 2.86 -6.05 11.24
N ARG A 46 2.58 -7.00 12.15
CA ARG A 46 2.35 -8.41 11.80
C ARG A 46 1.15 -8.60 10.89
N TYR A 47 0.01 -7.97 11.23
CA TYR A 47 -1.23 -8.17 10.48
C TYR A 47 -1.22 -7.43 9.13
N SER A 48 -0.65 -6.22 9.08
CA SER A 48 -0.51 -5.46 7.83
C SER A 48 0.43 -6.18 6.87
N GLU A 49 1.57 -6.66 7.35
CA GLU A 49 2.53 -7.42 6.54
C GLU A 49 1.90 -8.68 5.95
N SER A 50 1.17 -9.45 6.76
CA SER A 50 0.50 -10.67 6.28
C SER A 50 -0.48 -10.38 5.14
N LEU A 51 -1.28 -9.31 5.23
CA LEU A 51 -2.16 -8.90 4.14
C LEU A 51 -1.40 -8.42 2.91
N VAL A 52 -0.34 -7.61 3.09
CA VAL A 52 0.47 -7.08 1.99
C VAL A 52 1.15 -8.20 1.22
N GLN A 53 1.69 -9.21 1.91
CA GLN A 53 2.30 -10.39 1.27
C GLN A 53 1.28 -11.22 0.47
N LYS A 54 0.04 -11.26 0.93
CA LYS A 54 -1.09 -11.87 0.19
C LYS A 54 -1.63 -11.00 -0.96
N GLY A 55 -0.99 -9.86 -1.25
CA GLY A 55 -1.34 -8.98 -2.37
C GLY A 55 -2.44 -7.96 -2.07
N TYR A 56 -2.89 -7.85 -0.81
CA TYR A 56 -3.84 -6.82 -0.42
C TYR A 56 -3.15 -5.45 -0.28
N LYS A 57 -3.90 -4.38 -0.58
CA LYS A 57 -3.51 -3.01 -0.26
C LYS A 57 -4.11 -2.62 1.09
N VAL A 58 -3.27 -2.21 2.05
CA VAL A 58 -3.68 -1.91 3.42
C VAL A 58 -3.66 -0.40 3.67
N GLY A 59 -4.78 0.16 4.13
CA GLY A 59 -4.87 1.56 4.57
C GLY A 59 -4.81 1.65 6.08
N ARG A 60 -3.87 2.43 6.63
CA ARG A 60 -3.77 2.74 8.06
C ARG A 60 -4.49 4.05 8.34
N VAL A 61 -5.61 3.97 9.05
CA VAL A 61 -6.37 5.14 9.50
C VAL A 61 -6.10 5.37 10.98
N GLU A 62 -5.49 6.50 11.31
CA GLU A 62 -5.11 6.87 12.69
C GLU A 62 -6.11 7.87 13.28
N GLN A 63 -6.13 7.98 14.61
CA GLN A 63 -6.78 9.07 15.33
C GLN A 63 -5.81 10.26 15.36
N THR A 64 -6.11 11.34 14.64
CA THR A 64 -5.24 12.52 14.52
C THR A 64 -5.52 13.59 15.56
N GLU A 65 -6.48 13.35 16.45
CA GLU A 65 -6.74 14.16 17.64
C GLU A 65 -6.98 13.26 18.86
N THR A 66 -6.59 13.75 20.03
CA THR A 66 -6.93 13.11 21.30
C THR A 66 -8.35 13.48 21.74
N PRO A 67 -8.97 12.72 22.68
CA PRO A 67 -10.25 13.12 23.26
C PRO A 67 -10.23 14.54 23.84
N GLN A 68 -9.13 14.95 24.48
CA GLN A 68 -8.98 16.29 25.04
C GLN A 68 -8.95 17.38 23.95
N MET A 69 -8.28 17.10 22.82
CA MET A 69 -8.27 18.00 21.66
C MET A 69 -9.66 18.11 21.02
N MET A 70 -10.38 16.98 20.89
CA MET A 70 -11.76 16.95 20.42
C MET A 70 -12.69 17.78 21.33
N ASP A 71 -12.56 17.63 22.66
CA ASP A 71 -13.34 18.40 23.63
C ASP A 71 -13.06 19.90 23.53
N ALA A 72 -11.78 20.28 23.39
CA ALA A 72 -11.39 21.67 23.19
C ALA A 72 -11.97 22.25 21.89
N ARG A 73 -11.90 21.48 20.79
CA ARG A 73 -12.51 21.83 19.50
C ARG A 73 -14.02 22.02 19.63
N CYS A 74 -14.72 21.10 20.30
CA CYS A 74 -16.17 21.18 20.51
C CYS A 74 -16.58 22.39 21.35
N LYS A 75 -15.79 22.77 22.38
CA LYS A 75 -16.07 23.94 23.23
C LYS A 75 -15.97 25.27 22.47
N GLN A 76 -15.17 25.32 21.40
CA GLN A 76 -15.03 26.51 20.56
C GLN A 76 -16.17 26.63 19.53
N MET A 77 -17.02 25.61 19.38
CA MET A 77 -18.14 25.61 18.45
C MET A 77 -19.41 26.14 19.10
N ALA A 78 -20.13 27.03 18.40
CA ALA A 78 -21.41 27.56 18.89
C ALA A 78 -22.48 26.47 19.04
N THR A 79 -22.48 25.46 18.17
CA THR A 79 -23.44 24.34 18.23
C THR A 79 -22.80 23.06 17.67
N PRO A 80 -22.09 22.28 18.49
CA PRO A 80 -21.45 21.04 18.04
C PRO A 80 -22.49 19.95 17.75
N THR A 81 -22.34 19.29 16.61
CA THR A 81 -23.19 18.18 16.18
C THR A 81 -22.71 16.84 16.74
N ARG A 82 -23.45 15.76 16.49
CA ARG A 82 -23.02 14.40 16.84
C ARG A 82 -21.72 13.97 16.14
N HIS A 83 -21.47 14.49 14.93
CA HIS A 83 -20.27 14.16 14.16
C HIS A 83 -19.04 14.94 14.66
N ASP A 84 -19.26 16.05 15.37
CA ASP A 84 -18.16 16.81 15.98
C ASP A 84 -17.63 16.13 17.24
N LYS A 85 -18.49 15.37 17.92
CA LYS A 85 -18.21 14.64 19.18
C LYS A 85 -17.51 13.30 18.98
N VAL A 86 -16.79 13.13 17.88
CA VAL A 86 -15.90 12.00 17.66
C VAL A 86 -14.51 12.51 17.32
N VAL A 87 -13.49 11.74 17.72
CA VAL A 87 -12.13 12.06 17.35
C VAL A 87 -11.93 11.91 15.84
N ARG A 88 -11.26 12.90 15.24
CA ARG A 88 -10.84 12.94 13.85
C ARG A 88 -9.98 11.74 13.50
N ARG A 89 -10.26 11.19 12.33
CA ARG A 89 -9.52 10.07 11.75
C ARG A 89 -9.18 10.36 10.31
N GLU A 90 -7.95 10.02 9.94
CA GLU A 90 -7.40 10.28 8.61
C GLU A 90 -6.56 9.09 8.16
N ILE A 91 -6.50 8.85 6.85
CA ILE A 91 -5.57 7.87 6.28
C ILE A 91 -4.15 8.44 6.43
N CYS A 92 -3.32 7.79 7.23
CA CYS A 92 -1.94 8.21 7.46
C CYS A 92 -0.92 7.42 6.62
N SER A 93 -1.30 6.25 6.10
CA SER A 93 -0.46 5.46 5.21
C SER A 93 -1.29 4.50 4.37
N ILE A 94 -0.82 4.20 3.16
CA ILE A 94 -1.30 3.11 2.33
C ILE A 94 -0.09 2.24 1.96
N VAL A 95 -0.12 0.98 2.38
CA VAL A 95 0.96 0.02 2.15
C VAL A 95 0.50 -1.02 1.13
N THR A 96 1.36 -1.28 0.17
CA THR A 96 1.21 -2.29 -0.88
C THR A 96 2.53 -3.05 -1.01
N LYS A 97 2.57 -4.15 -1.76
CA LYS A 97 3.80 -4.94 -1.93
C LYS A 97 4.97 -4.11 -2.48
N GLY A 98 4.71 -3.18 -3.40
CA GLY A 98 5.72 -2.31 -4.01
C GLY A 98 5.90 -0.93 -3.34
N THR A 99 5.21 -0.66 -2.22
CA THR A 99 5.34 0.63 -1.50
C THR A 99 5.76 0.44 -0.05
N ARG A 100 6.36 -0.70 0.27
CA ARG A 100 6.87 -0.99 1.62
C ARG A 100 8.11 -0.15 1.86
N THR A 101 8.16 0.48 3.02
CA THR A 101 9.35 1.19 3.50
C THR A 101 9.79 0.52 4.80
N PRO A 102 11.10 0.34 5.04
CA PRO A 102 11.58 -0.16 6.32
C PRO A 102 11.25 0.87 7.40
N SER A 103 10.15 0.66 8.11
CA SER A 103 9.71 1.51 9.20
C SER A 103 9.75 0.76 10.52
N PHE A 104 10.07 1.47 11.61
CA PHE A 104 10.32 0.90 12.94
C PHE A 104 9.13 0.09 13.52
N SER A 105 7.91 0.28 12.98
CA SER A 105 6.67 -0.38 13.42
C SER A 105 6.28 -1.60 12.58
N GLU A 106 6.96 -1.84 11.46
CA GLU A 106 6.70 -2.94 10.54
C GLU A 106 7.76 -4.00 10.82
N GLY A 107 7.32 -5.16 11.32
CA GLY A 107 8.21 -6.27 11.67
C GLY A 107 9.18 -6.55 10.53
N VAL A 108 10.46 -6.58 10.86
CA VAL A 108 11.55 -6.64 9.89
C VAL A 108 11.66 -8.07 9.33
N GLU A 109 12.13 -8.12 8.08
CA GLU A 109 12.63 -9.26 7.32
C GLU A 109 11.59 -10.03 6.50
N SER A 110 11.27 -9.50 5.32
CA SER A 110 10.99 -10.34 4.16
C SER A 110 12.23 -10.37 3.27
N GLU A 111 12.48 -11.53 2.68
CA GLU A 111 13.65 -11.96 1.88
C GLU A 111 14.27 -10.88 0.96
N SER A 112 15.57 -11.06 0.70
CA SER A 112 16.49 -10.17 -0.05
C SER A 112 16.13 -9.88 -1.52
N ASP A 113 14.89 -10.15 -1.94
CA ASP A 113 14.43 -9.85 -3.29
C ASP A 113 13.96 -8.40 -3.35
N SER A 114 14.67 -7.60 -4.15
CA SER A 114 14.32 -6.22 -4.44
C SER A 114 12.89 -6.13 -4.99
N ALA A 115 12.02 -5.41 -4.29
CA ALA A 115 10.64 -5.17 -4.72
C ALA A 115 10.53 -3.81 -5.42
N PHE A 116 10.43 -3.84 -6.75
CA PHE A 116 10.32 -2.63 -7.55
C PHE A 116 8.87 -2.22 -7.82
N LEU A 117 8.60 -0.92 -7.71
CA LEU A 117 7.39 -0.29 -8.23
C LEU A 117 7.69 0.32 -9.60
N LEU A 118 7.04 -0.19 -10.66
CA LEU A 118 7.21 0.26 -12.04
C LEU A 118 6.05 1.18 -12.49
N ALA A 119 6.41 2.30 -13.11
CA ALA A 119 5.55 3.12 -13.93
C ALA A 119 6.04 3.05 -15.39
N ILE A 120 5.11 2.77 -16.31
CA ILE A 120 5.38 2.70 -17.75
C ILE A 120 4.41 3.61 -18.51
N LYS A 121 4.93 4.33 -19.50
CA LYS A 121 4.14 5.17 -20.40
C LYS A 121 4.50 4.88 -21.85
N GLU A 122 3.50 4.56 -22.64
CA GLU A 122 3.64 4.38 -24.09
C GLU A 122 3.27 5.67 -24.85
N LYS A 123 4.00 5.93 -25.94
CA LYS A 123 3.70 6.92 -26.97
C LYS A 123 3.92 6.27 -28.33
N ALA A 124 3.03 6.50 -29.30
CA ALA A 124 3.29 6.10 -30.68
C ALA A 124 4.56 6.79 -31.23
N GLY A 125 5.38 6.01 -31.92
CA GLY A 125 6.57 6.48 -32.64
C GLY A 125 6.24 7.13 -33.98
N ASP A 126 7.27 7.50 -34.72
CA ASP A 126 7.11 8.21 -35.99
C ASP A 126 6.69 7.26 -37.13
N THR A 127 6.97 5.97 -36.99
CA THR A 127 6.57 4.93 -37.95
C THR A 127 5.41 4.08 -37.42
N ALA A 128 4.62 3.50 -38.33
CA ALA A 128 3.38 2.78 -37.99
C ALA A 128 3.55 1.56 -37.05
N ASN A 129 4.77 1.05 -36.90
CA ASN A 129 5.10 -0.11 -36.07
C ASN A 129 6.06 0.23 -34.92
N GLU A 130 6.15 1.50 -34.54
CA GLU A 130 7.08 1.95 -33.51
C GLU A 130 6.30 2.49 -32.32
N SER A 131 6.71 2.05 -31.12
CA SER A 131 6.23 2.57 -29.85
C SER A 131 7.41 3.01 -29.01
N ILE A 132 7.30 4.18 -28.40
CA ILE A 132 8.27 4.71 -27.46
C ILE A 132 7.73 4.46 -26.05
N TYR A 133 8.52 3.77 -25.23
CA TYR A 133 8.19 3.52 -23.84
C TYR A 133 9.10 4.33 -22.92
N GLY A 134 8.49 5.14 -22.06
CA GLY A 134 9.14 5.69 -20.87
C GLY A 134 8.92 4.76 -19.70
N VAL A 135 9.99 4.41 -18.99
CA VAL A 135 9.95 3.55 -17.80
C VAL A 135 10.58 4.28 -16.62
N CYS A 136 9.93 4.18 -15.47
CA CYS A 136 10.47 4.62 -14.19
C CYS A 136 10.18 3.53 -13.17
N PHE A 137 11.21 2.99 -12.53
CA PHE A 137 11.01 2.06 -11.42
C PHE A 137 11.80 2.48 -10.19
N ILE A 138 11.27 2.12 -9.02
CA ILE A 138 11.85 2.49 -7.73
C ILE A 138 11.82 1.28 -6.80
N ASP A 139 12.90 1.06 -6.06
CA ASP A 139 12.86 0.29 -4.83
C ASP A 139 12.54 1.26 -3.68
N THR A 140 11.32 1.18 -3.14
CA THR A 140 10.84 2.10 -2.09
C THR A 140 11.55 1.91 -0.75
N SER A 141 12.26 0.79 -0.55
CA SER A 141 13.01 0.54 0.68
C SER A 141 14.29 1.36 0.77
N ILE A 142 14.92 1.64 -0.37
CA ILE A 142 16.16 2.43 -0.47
C ILE A 142 15.94 3.82 -1.09
N GLY A 143 14.79 4.05 -1.74
CA GLY A 143 14.44 5.33 -2.36
C GLY A 143 15.20 5.66 -3.65
N GLN A 144 15.77 4.65 -4.32
CA GLN A 144 16.52 4.82 -5.56
C GLN A 144 15.60 4.68 -6.77
N PHE A 145 15.54 5.74 -7.58
CA PHE A 145 14.78 5.76 -8.83
C PHE A 145 15.67 5.41 -10.02
N HIS A 146 15.16 4.57 -10.91
CA HIS A 146 15.74 4.28 -12.21
C HIS A 146 14.77 4.76 -13.28
N VAL A 147 15.22 5.68 -14.13
CA VAL A 147 14.41 6.29 -15.18
C VAL A 147 15.11 6.07 -16.52
N SER A 148 14.38 5.55 -17.49
CA SER A 148 14.89 5.31 -18.83
C SER A 148 13.77 5.44 -19.86
N TRP A 149 14.14 5.50 -21.13
CA TRP A 149 13.20 5.40 -22.24
C TRP A 149 13.81 4.50 -23.31
N THR A 150 12.94 3.82 -24.06
CA THR A 150 13.36 2.95 -25.16
C THR A 150 12.37 3.00 -26.31
N ILE A 151 12.87 2.76 -27.52
CA ILE A 151 12.07 2.58 -28.73
C ILE A 151 11.88 1.08 -28.93
N ALA A 152 10.64 0.64 -28.90
CA ALA A 152 10.26 -0.71 -29.26
C ALA A 152 9.65 -0.68 -30.66
N ILE A 153 10.26 -1.42 -31.58
CA ILE A 153 9.66 -1.70 -32.88
C ILE A 153 8.87 -2.99 -32.72
N ALA A 154 7.58 -2.97 -33.03
CA ALA A 154 6.73 -4.15 -33.03
C ALA A 154 7.24 -5.15 -34.07
N VAL A 155 8.10 -6.07 -33.63
CA VAL A 155 8.37 -7.32 -34.35
C VAL A 155 7.21 -8.25 -34.01
N LYS A 156 6.59 -8.85 -35.04
CA LYS A 156 5.43 -9.77 -34.96
C LYS A 156 5.39 -10.64 -33.69
N PRO A 157 4.19 -11.00 -33.18
CA PRO A 157 3.96 -11.35 -31.78
C PRO A 157 4.99 -12.34 -31.24
N VAL A 158 5.75 -11.87 -30.25
CA VAL A 158 6.70 -12.67 -29.50
C VAL A 158 5.90 -13.40 -28.40
N PRO A 159 6.02 -14.74 -28.27
CA PRO A 159 5.31 -15.50 -27.23
C PRO A 159 5.68 -15.01 -25.81
N GLU A 160 4.72 -15.12 -24.88
CA GLU A 160 4.74 -14.56 -23.50
C GLU A 160 6.02 -14.88 -22.69
N THR A 161 6.77 -15.89 -23.10
CA THR A 161 8.04 -16.33 -22.49
C THR A 161 9.19 -15.32 -22.57
N CYS A 162 9.12 -14.27 -23.40
CA CYS A 162 10.21 -13.30 -23.55
C CYS A 162 10.18 -12.14 -22.55
N PHE A 163 9.06 -11.90 -21.85
CA PHE A 163 8.97 -10.80 -20.89
C PHE A 163 9.84 -11.05 -19.63
N SER A 164 9.92 -12.30 -19.18
CA SER A 164 10.79 -12.70 -18.05
C SER A 164 12.28 -12.52 -18.37
N SER A 165 12.71 -12.83 -19.60
CA SER A 165 14.12 -12.66 -19.99
C SER A 165 14.56 -11.20 -20.10
N TRP A 166 13.66 -10.29 -20.48
CA TRP A 166 13.97 -8.86 -20.58
C TRP A 166 14.07 -8.20 -19.20
N ALA A 167 13.18 -8.56 -18.27
CA ALA A 167 13.25 -8.08 -16.89
C ALA A 167 14.57 -8.48 -16.19
N SER A 168 15.09 -9.68 -16.47
CA SER A 168 16.38 -10.15 -15.93
C SER A 168 17.61 -9.46 -16.53
N SER A 169 17.53 -8.91 -17.75
CA SER A 169 18.67 -8.21 -18.36
C SER A 169 18.84 -6.77 -17.87
N MET A 170 17.78 -6.17 -17.32
CA MET A 170 17.84 -4.82 -16.74
C MET A 170 18.53 -4.79 -15.36
N THR A 171 18.62 -5.92 -14.66
CA THR A 171 19.33 -6.02 -13.37
C THR A 171 20.84 -6.24 -13.50
N THR A 172 21.37 -6.44 -14.71
CA THR A 172 22.80 -6.74 -14.93
C THR A 172 23.64 -5.58 -15.44
N ASP A 173 23.04 -4.42 -15.76
CA ASP A 173 23.80 -3.26 -16.19
C ASP A 173 24.36 -2.50 -14.97
N ASN A 174 25.61 -2.85 -14.62
CA ASN A 174 26.47 -2.07 -13.74
C ASN A 174 26.54 -0.61 -14.23
N PRO A 175 26.49 0.40 -13.35
CA PRO A 175 26.78 1.76 -13.75
C PRO A 175 28.25 1.83 -14.20
N LEU A 176 28.46 2.33 -15.42
CA LEU A 176 29.79 2.67 -15.94
C LEU A 176 30.43 3.76 -15.06
N ASP A 177 31.74 3.61 -14.84
CA ASP A 177 32.67 4.49 -14.11
C ASP A 177 32.42 6.00 -14.26
#